data_AF-A0A1A9FWW1-F1
#
_entry.id   AF-A0A1A9FWW1-F1
#
_cell.length_a   1.000
_cell.length_b   1.000
_cell.length_c   1.000
_cell.angle_alpha   90.00
_cell.angle_beta   90.00
_cell.angle_gamma   90.00
#
_symmetry.space_group_name_H-M   'P 1'
#
loop_
_entity.id
_entity.type
_entity.pdbx_description
1 polymer ?
#
loop_
_entity_poly.entity_id
_entity_poly.type
_entity_poly.pdbx_seq_one_letter_code
_entity_poly.pdbx_strand_id
1 'polypeptide(L)'
;MKISIAPNVLENPRWFPILDVVLLIVEDERHSLATEEVPDILASQWLKERSFDTRDFVRLAATSRSVDGLADRRTITIDSNARRGGCVGANRATMVHPLDAILFLSTPFQVIVENEWFDGGFMLWMAKGLGFTQLLHAYHKHRFIFRHAGGKDSISRSAKAFSESVWPRPDRSTDRAFREWMCVVLDNDARDPDDDPNRKLDTRKNPLILAPERAV
;
A
#
# COMPACT_ATOMS: atom_id res chain seq x y z
N MET A 1 1.77 -3.39 -4.96
CA MET A 1 2.95 -2.92 -4.20
C MET A 1 4.04 -3.97 -4.28
N LYS A 2 5.33 -3.59 -4.11
CA LYS A 2 6.43 -4.56 -4.03
C LYS A 2 6.65 -5.05 -2.60
N ILE A 3 6.83 -6.35 -2.45
CA ILE A 3 7.19 -7.01 -1.21
C ILE A 3 8.66 -7.41 -1.30
N SER A 4 9.45 -6.86 -0.39
CA SER A 4 10.82 -7.22 -0.08
C SER A 4 10.82 -8.07 1.19
N ILE A 5 11.72 -9.05 1.27
CA ILE A 5 11.81 -9.96 2.42
C ILE A 5 13.25 -9.97 2.92
N ALA A 6 13.45 -9.55 4.16
CA ALA A 6 14.77 -9.43 4.73
C ALA A 6 15.41 -10.82 4.97
N PRO A 7 16.76 -10.95 4.85
CA PRO A 7 17.45 -12.24 5.00
C PRO A 7 17.21 -12.92 6.35
N ASN A 8 17.09 -12.16 7.43
CA ASN A 8 16.78 -12.69 8.77
C ASN A 8 15.40 -13.36 8.86
N VAL A 9 14.50 -13.07 7.92
CA VAL A 9 13.19 -13.75 7.80
C VAL A 9 13.31 -14.98 6.90
N LEU A 10 14.02 -14.86 5.77
CA LEU A 10 14.24 -15.93 4.79
C LEU A 10 15.04 -17.14 5.34
N GLU A 11 15.94 -16.89 6.28
CA GLU A 11 16.82 -17.91 6.87
C GLU A 11 16.32 -18.45 8.22
N ASN A 12 15.15 -18.04 8.68
CA ASN A 12 14.63 -18.45 9.98
C ASN A 12 13.34 -19.30 9.83
N PRO A 13 13.41 -20.62 10.10
CA PRO A 13 12.27 -21.53 9.94
C PRO A 13 11.01 -21.14 10.71
N ARG A 14 11.14 -20.37 11.79
CA ARG A 14 10.00 -19.84 12.56
C ARG A 14 9.04 -19.02 11.69
N TRP A 15 9.55 -18.36 10.64
CA TRP A 15 8.77 -17.45 9.81
C TRP A 15 8.27 -18.08 8.51
N PHE A 16 8.68 -19.29 8.17
CA PHE A 16 8.28 -19.93 6.91
C PHE A 16 6.76 -20.03 6.71
N PRO A 17 5.94 -20.35 7.74
CA PRO A 17 4.49 -20.36 7.57
C PRO A 17 3.91 -18.99 7.20
N ILE A 18 4.53 -17.89 7.67
CA ILE A 18 4.12 -16.54 7.30
C ILE A 18 4.48 -16.26 5.84
N LEU A 19 5.68 -16.68 5.41
CA LEU A 19 6.12 -16.53 4.02
C LEU A 19 5.24 -17.31 3.05
N ASP A 20 4.79 -18.50 3.44
CA ASP A 20 3.83 -19.31 2.67
C ASP A 20 2.50 -18.54 2.49
N VAL A 21 1.98 -17.89 3.54
CA VAL A 21 0.78 -17.04 3.44
C VAL A 21 1.02 -15.80 2.58
N VAL A 22 2.19 -15.16 2.69
CA VAL A 22 2.55 -14.02 1.82
C VAL A 22 2.55 -14.45 0.36
N LEU A 23 3.01 -15.66 0.05
CA LEU A 23 3.00 -16.18 -1.30
C LEU A 23 1.57 -16.35 -1.86
N LEU A 24 0.63 -16.81 -1.04
CA LEU A 24 -0.80 -16.86 -1.43
C LEU A 24 -1.36 -15.46 -1.74
N ILE A 25 -0.93 -14.43 -1.03
CA ILE A 25 -1.34 -13.05 -1.31
C ILE A 25 -0.73 -12.55 -2.63
N VAL A 26 0.49 -12.97 -2.95
CA VAL A 26 1.12 -12.69 -4.25
C VAL A 26 0.39 -13.44 -5.38
N GLU A 27 -0.02 -14.67 -5.13
CA GLU A 27 -0.80 -15.50 -6.08
C GLU A 27 -2.19 -14.92 -6.37
N ASP A 28 -2.84 -14.27 -5.40
CA ASP A 28 -4.08 -13.50 -5.64
C ASP A 28 -3.83 -12.22 -6.47
N GLU A 29 -2.63 -11.99 -6.99
CA GLU A 29 -2.24 -10.82 -7.80
C GLU A 29 -2.51 -9.48 -7.07
N ARG A 30 -2.52 -9.52 -5.74
CA ARG A 30 -2.76 -8.33 -4.92
C ARG A 30 -1.50 -7.50 -4.77
N HIS A 31 -0.37 -8.19 -4.63
CA HIS A 31 0.96 -7.61 -4.50
C HIS A 31 1.95 -8.42 -5.33
N SER A 32 3.13 -7.85 -5.57
CA SER A 32 4.21 -8.52 -6.30
C SER A 32 5.46 -8.58 -5.43
N LEU A 33 6.33 -9.56 -5.69
CA LEU A 33 7.65 -9.60 -5.07
C LEU A 33 8.57 -8.54 -5.70
N ALA A 34 9.50 -8.02 -4.92
CA ALA A 34 10.56 -7.13 -5.41
C ALA A 34 11.49 -7.93 -6.31
N THR A 35 11.52 -7.60 -7.60
CA THR A 35 12.22 -8.37 -8.65
C THR A 35 13.71 -8.55 -8.37
N GLU A 36 14.30 -7.52 -7.80
CA GLU A 36 15.70 -7.40 -7.41
C GLU A 36 16.10 -8.40 -6.30
N GLU A 37 15.16 -8.84 -5.46
CA GLU A 37 15.41 -9.76 -4.33
C GLU A 37 15.05 -11.22 -4.67
N VAL A 38 14.48 -11.48 -5.84
CA VAL A 38 14.08 -12.83 -6.25
C VAL A 38 15.26 -13.80 -6.25
N PRO A 39 16.48 -13.46 -6.71
CA PRO A 39 17.63 -14.35 -6.58
C PRO A 39 17.91 -14.78 -5.14
N ASP A 40 17.77 -13.87 -4.18
CA ASP A 40 17.99 -14.15 -2.76
C ASP A 40 16.88 -15.02 -2.18
N ILE A 41 15.62 -14.76 -2.55
CA ILE A 41 14.47 -15.60 -2.18
C ILE A 41 14.65 -17.02 -2.72
N LEU A 42 15.09 -17.17 -3.97
CA LEU A 42 15.34 -18.48 -4.59
C LEU A 42 16.50 -19.24 -3.91
N ALA A 43 17.49 -18.51 -3.41
CA ALA A 43 18.64 -19.08 -2.69
C ALA A 43 18.36 -19.36 -1.20
N SER A 44 17.26 -18.84 -0.66
CA SER A 44 16.93 -18.94 0.77
C SER A 44 16.71 -20.36 1.28
N GLN A 45 16.94 -20.59 2.57
CA GLN A 45 16.55 -21.84 3.20
C GLN A 45 15.05 -22.13 3.05
N TRP A 46 14.20 -21.12 3.23
CA TRP A 46 12.75 -21.26 3.08
C TRP A 46 12.35 -21.95 1.78
N LEU A 47 12.87 -21.47 0.65
CA LEU A 47 12.42 -21.95 -0.65
C LEU A 47 13.14 -23.23 -1.11
N LYS A 48 14.34 -23.52 -0.59
CA LYS A 48 15.05 -24.78 -0.85
C LYS A 48 14.28 -26.00 -0.35
N GLU A 49 13.49 -25.85 0.70
CA GLU A 49 12.67 -26.91 1.30
C GLU A 49 11.29 -27.06 0.64
N ARG A 50 10.97 -26.26 -0.39
CA ARG A 50 9.66 -26.23 -1.06
C ARG A 50 9.66 -26.99 -2.38
N SER A 51 8.45 -27.28 -2.88
CA SER A 51 8.28 -28.02 -4.13
C SER A 51 8.88 -27.27 -5.32
N PHE A 52 9.06 -27.98 -6.44
CA PHE A 52 9.48 -27.35 -7.69
C PHE A 52 8.45 -26.30 -8.15
N ASP A 53 7.16 -26.62 -8.08
CA ASP A 53 6.08 -25.73 -8.52
C ASP A 53 6.07 -24.39 -7.77
N THR A 54 6.28 -24.41 -6.45
CA THR A 54 6.38 -23.19 -5.64
C THR A 54 7.58 -22.33 -6.06
N ARG A 55 8.72 -22.95 -6.35
CA ARG A 55 9.93 -22.25 -6.81
C ARG A 55 9.72 -21.63 -8.19
N ASP A 56 9.08 -22.34 -9.10
CA ASP A 56 8.76 -21.83 -10.42
C ASP A 56 7.69 -20.73 -10.38
N PHE A 57 6.70 -20.83 -9.48
CA PHE A 57 5.76 -19.75 -9.23
C PHE A 57 6.48 -18.47 -8.79
N VAL A 58 7.41 -18.54 -7.82
CA VAL A 58 8.20 -17.37 -7.38
C VAL A 58 8.98 -16.74 -8.54
N ARG A 59 9.56 -17.57 -9.43
CA ARG A 59 10.23 -17.07 -10.65
C ARG A 59 9.26 -16.36 -11.58
N LEU A 60 8.09 -16.95 -11.81
CA LEU A 60 7.08 -16.40 -12.71
C LEU A 60 6.48 -15.09 -12.19
N ALA A 61 6.16 -15.03 -10.89
CA ALA A 61 5.61 -13.86 -10.22
C ALA A 61 6.53 -12.63 -10.31
N ALA A 62 7.85 -12.85 -10.45
CA ALA A 62 8.81 -11.78 -10.70
C ALA A 62 8.78 -11.26 -12.15
N THR A 63 8.45 -12.12 -13.10
CA THR A 63 8.49 -11.83 -14.55
C THR A 63 7.17 -11.32 -15.12
N SER A 64 6.04 -11.66 -14.50
CA SER A 64 4.71 -11.19 -14.90
C SER A 64 4.51 -9.72 -14.49
N ARG A 65 5.13 -8.79 -15.23
CA ARG A 65 4.89 -7.35 -15.03
C ARG A 65 3.63 -6.91 -15.76
N SER A 66 2.77 -6.18 -15.05
CA SER A 66 1.98 -5.11 -15.66
C SER A 66 2.97 -4.06 -16.21
N VAL A 67 2.77 -3.66 -17.47
CA VAL A 67 3.62 -2.75 -18.25
C VAL A 67 3.63 -1.31 -17.69
N ASP A 68 2.81 -1.01 -16.68
CA ASP A 68 2.72 0.34 -16.11
C ASP A 68 3.78 0.61 -15.04
N GLY A 69 4.98 0.99 -15.49
CA GLY A 69 6.11 1.44 -14.66
C GLY A 69 5.89 2.72 -13.84
N LEU A 70 4.66 3.24 -13.77
CA LEU A 70 4.30 4.46 -13.01
C LEU A 70 3.92 4.17 -11.55
N ALA A 71 3.54 2.95 -11.20
CA ALA A 71 3.15 2.56 -9.83
C ALA A 71 4.34 2.13 -8.94
N ASP A 72 5.57 2.25 -9.44
CA ASP A 72 6.72 1.44 -9.00
C ASP A 72 7.47 1.93 -7.74
N ARG A 73 6.90 2.85 -6.96
CA ARG A 73 7.68 3.61 -5.95
C ARG A 73 7.60 3.12 -4.51
N ARG A 74 6.74 2.16 -4.18
CA ARG A 74 6.56 1.74 -2.78
C ARG A 74 6.89 0.25 -2.58
N THR A 75 7.89 0.02 -1.75
CA THR A 75 8.33 -1.32 -1.32
C THR A 75 8.10 -1.45 0.18
N ILE A 76 7.50 -2.57 0.57
CA ILE A 76 7.45 -2.99 1.97
C ILE A 76 8.52 -4.03 2.17
N THR A 77 9.32 -3.90 3.22
CA THR A 77 10.23 -4.94 3.66
C THR A 77 9.65 -5.67 4.86
N ILE A 78 9.49 -6.99 4.73
CA ILE A 78 9.16 -7.86 5.85
C ILE A 78 10.47 -8.17 6.59
N ASP A 79 10.59 -7.66 7.81
CA ASP A 79 11.81 -7.77 8.62
C ASP A 79 11.46 -8.15 10.06
N SER A 80 12.05 -9.22 10.59
CA SER A 80 11.83 -9.65 11.98
C SER A 80 12.34 -8.67 13.04
N ASN A 81 13.22 -7.73 12.67
CA ASN A 81 13.67 -6.63 13.52
C ASN A 81 12.71 -5.43 13.49
N ALA A 82 11.73 -5.42 12.56
CA ALA A 82 10.77 -4.35 12.49
C ALA A 82 9.90 -4.30 13.75
N ARG A 83 9.55 -3.08 14.16
CA ARG A 83 8.65 -2.86 15.29
C ARG A 83 7.24 -3.38 14.97
N ARG A 84 6.53 -3.85 16.00
CA ARG A 84 5.13 -4.23 15.84
C ARG A 84 4.26 -3.06 15.38
N GLY A 85 3.35 -3.33 14.43
CA GLY A 85 2.57 -2.34 13.67
C GLY A 85 3.38 -1.59 12.61
N GLY A 86 4.57 -2.09 12.28
CA GLY A 86 5.49 -1.57 11.28
C GLY A 86 6.08 -0.20 11.60
N CYS A 87 6.97 0.28 10.75
CA CYS A 87 7.54 1.62 10.82
C CYS A 87 7.95 2.08 9.43
N VAL A 88 8.03 3.40 9.25
CA VAL A 88 8.53 4.00 8.02
C VAL A 88 9.92 4.53 8.33
N GLY A 89 10.94 3.98 7.66
CA GLY A 89 12.33 4.42 7.79
C GLY A 89 12.57 5.77 7.13
N ALA A 90 13.76 6.35 7.35
CA ALA A 90 14.18 7.64 6.79
C ALA A 90 14.07 7.70 5.25
N ASN A 91 14.22 6.56 4.56
CA ASN A 91 14.10 6.46 3.10
C ASN A 91 12.65 6.23 2.62
N ARG A 92 11.65 6.40 3.49
CA ARG A 92 10.25 6.01 3.27
C ARG A 92 10.06 4.51 2.99
N ALA A 93 11.09 3.70 3.24
CA ALA A 93 10.97 2.25 3.23
C ALA A 93 10.05 1.82 4.37
N THR A 94 8.99 1.12 4.02
CA THR A 94 8.02 0.63 5.01
C THR A 94 8.50 -0.73 5.49
N MET A 95 8.78 -0.85 6.78
CA MET A 95 9.21 -2.11 7.37
C MET A 95 8.11 -2.66 8.26
N VAL A 96 7.78 -3.94 8.10
CA VAL A 96 6.74 -4.62 8.89
C VAL A 96 7.28 -5.91 9.48
N HIS A 97 6.89 -6.18 10.72
CA HIS A 97 7.23 -7.43 11.37
C HIS A 97 6.47 -8.59 10.69
N PRO A 98 7.03 -9.80 10.53
CA PRO A 98 6.37 -10.92 9.86
C PRO A 98 4.93 -11.18 10.32
N LEU A 99 4.69 -11.17 11.64
CA LEU A 99 3.33 -11.35 12.19
C LEU A 99 2.34 -10.26 11.77
N ASP A 100 2.80 -9.02 11.56
CA ASP A 100 1.95 -7.91 11.15
C ASP A 100 1.82 -7.84 9.61
N ALA A 101 2.73 -8.49 8.88
CA ALA A 101 2.77 -8.46 7.42
C ALA A 101 1.48 -9.00 6.81
N ILE A 102 0.91 -10.08 7.35
CA ILE A 102 -0.37 -10.63 6.87
C ILE A 102 -1.47 -9.58 6.99
N LEU A 103 -1.68 -9.03 8.19
CA LEU A 103 -2.69 -7.99 8.40
C LEU A 103 -2.46 -6.79 7.47
N PHE A 104 -1.21 -6.36 7.36
CA PHE A 104 -0.81 -5.21 6.53
C PHE A 104 -1.14 -5.44 5.04
N LEU A 105 -0.69 -6.57 4.49
CA LEU A 105 -0.88 -6.92 3.08
C LEU A 105 -2.34 -7.25 2.77
N SER A 106 -3.09 -7.79 3.73
CA SER A 106 -4.52 -8.10 3.60
C SER A 106 -5.43 -6.88 3.81
N THR A 107 -4.93 -5.76 4.35
CA THR A 107 -5.72 -4.54 4.54
C THR A 107 -5.95 -3.83 3.20
N PRO A 108 -7.20 -3.47 2.85
CA PRO A 108 -7.49 -2.74 1.62
C PRO A 108 -6.85 -1.36 1.64
N PHE A 109 -6.46 -0.87 0.47
CA PHE A 109 -6.02 0.50 0.30
C PHE A 109 -7.17 1.47 0.63
N GLN A 110 -6.92 2.50 1.43
CA GLN A 110 -7.96 3.44 1.88
C GLN A 110 -7.96 4.68 0.99
N VAL A 111 -9.04 4.93 0.29
CA VAL A 111 -9.23 6.15 -0.49
C VAL A 111 -10.12 7.08 0.33
N ILE A 112 -9.51 8.07 0.97
CA ILE A 112 -10.24 9.07 1.75
C ILE A 112 -10.89 10.05 0.77
N VAL A 113 -12.20 10.17 0.87
CA VAL A 113 -13.04 11.06 0.06
C VAL A 113 -13.92 11.92 0.97
N GLU A 114 -14.44 13.03 0.45
CA GLU A 114 -15.34 13.89 1.21
C GLU A 114 -16.66 13.18 1.45
N ASN A 115 -17.16 12.43 0.48
CA ASN A 115 -18.38 11.65 0.51
C ASN A 115 -18.24 10.33 -0.29
N GLU A 116 -18.46 9.19 0.36
CA GLU A 116 -18.33 7.87 -0.29
C GLU A 116 -19.35 7.67 -1.43
N TRP A 117 -20.56 8.20 -1.28
CA TRP A 117 -21.62 8.03 -2.27
C TRP A 117 -21.43 8.92 -3.49
N PHE A 118 -21.15 10.22 -3.28
CA PHE A 118 -20.99 11.16 -4.39
C PHE A 118 -19.61 11.01 -5.04
N ASP A 119 -18.52 11.25 -4.30
CA ASP A 119 -17.17 11.26 -4.87
C ASP A 119 -16.73 9.85 -5.25
N GLY A 120 -16.94 8.88 -4.37
CA GLY A 120 -16.63 7.48 -4.64
C GLY A 120 -17.44 6.93 -5.80
N GLY A 121 -18.75 7.22 -5.83
CA GLY A 121 -19.62 6.87 -6.94
C GLY A 121 -19.21 7.51 -8.26
N PHE A 122 -18.83 8.79 -8.24
CA PHE A 122 -18.32 9.53 -9.39
C PHE A 122 -17.03 8.91 -9.92
N MET A 123 -16.06 8.58 -9.07
CA MET A 123 -14.81 7.92 -9.48
C MET A 123 -15.07 6.58 -10.17
N LEU A 124 -15.98 5.76 -9.64
CA LEU A 124 -16.35 4.48 -10.26
C LEU A 124 -17.09 4.69 -11.59
N TRP A 125 -17.98 5.68 -11.66
CA TRP A 125 -18.69 6.01 -12.89
C TRP A 125 -17.71 6.49 -13.99
N MET A 126 -16.78 7.37 -13.64
CA MET A 126 -15.71 7.82 -14.54
C MET A 126 -14.83 6.67 -15.00
N ALA A 127 -14.42 5.78 -14.09
CA ALA A 127 -13.65 4.60 -14.45
C ALA A 127 -14.38 3.71 -15.45
N LYS A 128 -15.70 3.54 -15.28
CA LYS A 128 -16.54 2.82 -16.24
C LYS A 128 -16.61 3.55 -17.58
N GLY A 129 -16.84 4.87 -17.58
CA GLY A 129 -16.94 5.68 -18.79
C GLY A 129 -15.65 5.71 -19.62
N LEU A 130 -14.49 5.73 -18.95
CA LEU A 130 -13.17 5.73 -19.58
C LEU A 130 -12.62 4.33 -19.90
N GLY A 131 -13.34 3.27 -19.55
CA GLY A 131 -12.90 1.89 -19.79
C GLY A 131 -11.78 1.41 -18.85
N PHE A 132 -11.57 2.07 -17.70
CA PHE A 132 -10.63 1.65 -16.66
C PHE A 132 -11.16 0.47 -15.83
N THR A 133 -11.26 -0.68 -16.48
CA THR A 133 -11.78 -1.93 -15.90
C THR A 133 -11.00 -2.44 -14.70
N GLN A 134 -9.68 -2.18 -14.65
CA GLN A 134 -8.83 -2.60 -13.53
C GLN A 134 -9.23 -1.94 -12.21
N LEU A 135 -9.61 -0.65 -12.23
CA LEU A 135 -10.05 0.06 -11.03
C LEU A 135 -11.38 -0.51 -10.52
N LEU A 136 -12.33 -0.78 -11.43
CA LEU A 136 -13.61 -1.40 -11.09
C LEU A 136 -13.41 -2.80 -10.50
N HIS A 137 -12.55 -3.61 -11.12
CA HIS A 137 -12.23 -4.95 -10.63
C HIS A 137 -11.57 -4.92 -9.25
N ALA A 138 -10.63 -3.99 -9.03
CA ALA A 138 -10.00 -3.79 -7.73
C ALA A 138 -11.01 -3.38 -6.65
N TYR A 139 -12.00 -2.53 -7.00
CA TYR A 139 -13.09 -2.14 -6.10
C TYR A 139 -13.97 -3.35 -5.72
N HIS A 140 -14.42 -4.12 -6.72
CA HIS A 140 -15.27 -5.30 -6.48
C HIS A 140 -14.56 -6.41 -5.71
N LYS A 141 -13.23 -6.55 -5.88
CA LYS A 141 -12.40 -7.47 -5.08
C LYS A 141 -12.04 -6.93 -3.69
N HIS A 142 -12.59 -5.78 -3.26
CA HIS A 142 -12.24 -5.12 -2.00
C HIS A 142 -10.73 -4.89 -1.83
N ARG A 143 -10.00 -4.60 -2.92
CA ARG A 143 -8.57 -4.27 -2.87
C ARG A 143 -8.33 -2.84 -2.39
N PHE A 144 -9.29 -1.96 -2.62
CA PHE A 144 -9.37 -0.64 -1.99
C PHE A 144 -10.81 -0.37 -1.54
N ILE A 145 -10.97 0.59 -0.62
CA ILE A 145 -12.27 1.05 -0.13
C ILE A 145 -12.28 2.56 -0.01
N PHE A 146 -13.45 3.17 -0.24
CA PHE A 146 -13.65 4.59 0.06
C PHE A 146 -13.87 4.77 1.56
N ARG A 147 -13.37 5.88 2.09
CA ARG A 147 -13.57 6.30 3.48
C ARG A 147 -14.04 7.73 3.53
N HIS A 148 -15.23 7.92 4.08
CA HIS A 148 -15.84 9.21 4.29
C HIS A 148 -15.07 9.99 5.35
N ALA A 149 -14.62 11.20 4.99
CA ALA A 149 -13.90 12.06 5.91
C ALA A 149 -14.79 12.97 6.76
N GLY A 150 -16.10 13.07 6.51
CA GLY A 150 -16.98 14.01 7.24
C GLY A 150 -16.92 15.46 6.74
N GLY A 151 -16.39 15.70 5.54
CA GLY A 151 -16.15 17.03 4.96
C GLY A 151 -14.66 17.45 4.97
N LYS A 152 -14.36 18.57 4.30
CA LYS A 152 -12.97 19.05 4.08
C LYS A 152 -12.16 19.27 5.35
N ASP A 153 -12.78 19.83 6.39
CA ASP A 153 -12.11 20.16 7.66
C ASP A 153 -11.73 18.95 8.53
N SER A 154 -12.19 17.75 8.16
CA SER A 154 -11.96 16.50 8.89
C SER A 154 -11.14 15.50 8.09
N ILE A 155 -10.75 15.83 6.85
CA ILE A 155 -9.84 15.01 6.03
C ILE A 155 -8.46 14.91 6.65
N SER A 156 -7.89 16.03 7.08
CA SER A 156 -6.58 16.04 7.75
C SER A 156 -6.60 15.20 9.04
N ARG A 157 -7.70 15.27 9.80
CA ARG A 157 -7.93 14.47 11.02
C ARG A 157 -8.09 12.99 10.71
N SER A 158 -8.86 12.65 9.68
CA SER A 158 -9.06 11.27 9.24
C SER A 158 -7.75 10.67 8.73
N ALA A 159 -7.05 11.37 7.83
CA ALA A 159 -5.75 10.98 7.32
C ALA A 159 -4.73 10.76 8.46
N LYS A 160 -4.70 11.68 9.44
CA LYS A 160 -3.86 11.55 10.63
C LYS A 160 -4.23 10.35 11.51
N ALA A 161 -5.52 10.13 11.77
CA ALA A 161 -5.97 9.02 12.60
C ALA A 161 -5.59 7.64 12.02
N PHE A 162 -5.62 7.51 10.69
CA PHE A 162 -5.19 6.27 10.02
C PHE A 162 -3.67 6.14 9.89
N SER A 163 -2.92 7.25 9.73
CA SER A 163 -1.47 7.21 9.58
C SER A 163 -0.71 7.08 10.91
N GLU A 164 -1.18 7.77 11.94
CA GLU A 164 -0.56 7.84 13.27
C GLU A 164 -1.24 6.91 14.30
N SER A 165 -2.34 6.24 13.91
CA SER A 165 -3.22 5.48 14.81
C SER A 165 -3.87 6.34 15.89
N VAL A 166 -4.98 5.86 16.44
CA VAL A 166 -5.69 6.53 17.54
C VAL A 166 -5.00 6.28 18.89
N TRP A 167 -4.17 5.24 18.98
CA TRP A 167 -3.55 4.80 20.23
C TRP A 167 -2.02 4.87 20.15
N PRO A 168 -1.36 5.63 21.07
CA PRO A 168 0.09 5.70 21.12
C PRO A 168 0.69 4.34 21.48
N ARG A 169 1.87 4.04 20.93
CA ARG A 169 2.63 2.83 21.28
C ARG A 169 3.16 2.91 22.72
N PRO A 170 3.62 1.78 23.31
CA PRO A 170 4.28 1.77 24.61
C PRO A 170 5.48 2.72 24.72
N ASP A 171 6.17 2.98 23.59
CA ASP A 171 7.30 3.91 23.49
C ASP A 171 6.87 5.36 23.15
N ARG A 172 5.58 5.66 23.22
CA ARG A 172 4.95 6.95 22.90
C ARG A 172 5.06 7.39 21.44
N SER A 173 5.60 6.56 20.54
CA SER A 173 5.57 6.84 19.11
C SER A 173 4.20 6.50 18.51
N THR A 174 3.81 7.25 17.48
CA THR A 174 2.52 7.09 16.80
C THR A 174 2.68 6.62 15.34
N ASP A 175 3.83 6.90 14.70
CA ASP A 175 4.08 6.53 13.30
C ASP A 175 3.92 5.04 13.05
N ARG A 176 3.02 4.68 12.12
CA ARG A 176 2.77 3.30 11.69
C ARG A 176 3.05 3.14 10.21
N ALA A 177 3.39 1.92 9.81
CA ALA A 177 3.56 1.57 8.40
C ALA A 177 2.30 1.87 7.55
N PHE A 178 1.12 1.91 8.18
CA PHE A 178 -0.19 2.06 7.51
C PHE A 178 -0.40 3.41 6.84
N ARG A 179 0.45 4.41 7.10
CA ARG A 179 0.40 5.67 6.36
C ARG A 179 0.49 5.44 4.85
N GLU A 180 1.30 4.50 4.38
CA GLU A 180 1.45 4.28 2.94
C GLU A 180 0.23 3.59 2.28
N TRP A 181 -0.76 3.18 3.09
CA TRP A 181 -1.97 2.45 2.68
C TRP A 181 -3.16 3.33 2.36
N MET A 182 -2.92 4.61 2.12
CA MET A 182 -3.98 5.57 1.89
C MET A 182 -3.65 6.58 0.79
N CYS A 183 -4.70 7.09 0.17
CA CYS A 183 -4.66 8.37 -0.55
C CYS A 183 -5.84 9.23 -0.13
N VAL A 184 -5.72 10.52 -0.40
CA VAL A 184 -6.80 11.49 -0.21
C VAL A 184 -7.17 12.03 -1.59
N VAL A 185 -8.47 12.01 -1.91
CA VAL A 185 -9.04 12.61 -3.11
C VAL A 185 -9.97 13.73 -2.66
N LEU A 186 -9.82 14.89 -3.29
CA LEU A 186 -10.49 16.14 -2.92
C LEU A 186 -11.05 16.81 -4.16
N ASP A 187 -12.21 17.45 -4.01
CA ASP A 187 -12.67 18.39 -5.01
C ASP A 187 -11.79 19.63 -5.00
N ASN A 188 -11.42 20.12 -6.18
CA ASN A 188 -10.52 21.27 -6.29
C ASN A 188 -11.14 22.55 -5.72
N ASP A 189 -12.49 22.70 -5.70
CA ASP A 189 -13.25 23.88 -5.25
C ASP A 189 -12.77 25.26 -5.75
N ALA A 190 -11.81 25.28 -6.68
CA ALA A 190 -11.22 26.48 -7.22
C ALA A 190 -12.27 27.24 -8.01
N ARG A 191 -12.48 28.51 -7.65
CA ARG A 191 -13.39 29.39 -8.38
C ARG A 191 -12.75 30.01 -9.61
N ASP A 192 -11.43 30.19 -9.55
CA ASP A 192 -10.60 30.80 -10.59
C ASP A 192 -9.31 29.98 -10.80
N PRO A 193 -8.59 30.10 -11.93
CA PRO A 193 -7.40 29.29 -12.23
C PRO A 193 -6.24 29.43 -11.23
N ASP A 194 -6.16 30.54 -10.50
CA ASP A 194 -5.15 30.81 -9.47
C ASP A 194 -5.63 30.51 -8.04
N ASP A 195 -6.88 30.05 -7.90
CA ASP A 195 -7.45 29.61 -6.63
C ASP A 195 -7.00 28.16 -6.34
N ASP A 196 -6.36 27.97 -5.19
CA ASP A 196 -5.87 26.66 -4.72
C ASP A 196 -6.33 26.47 -3.26
N PRO A 197 -7.63 26.18 -3.05
CA PRO A 197 -8.20 26.07 -1.71
C PRO A 197 -7.66 24.84 -0.96
N ASN A 198 -7.15 23.85 -1.69
CA ASN A 198 -6.56 22.63 -1.12
C ASN A 198 -5.08 22.79 -0.74
N ARG A 199 -4.44 23.92 -1.05
CA ARG A 199 -3.03 24.20 -0.71
C ARG A 199 -2.68 24.00 0.77
N LYS A 200 -3.62 24.27 1.68
CA LYS A 200 -3.43 24.08 3.13
C LYS A 200 -3.40 22.61 3.54
N LEU A 201 -4.01 21.75 2.73
CA LEU A 201 -3.99 20.31 2.89
C LEU A 201 -2.74 19.71 2.25
N ASP A 202 -2.24 20.30 1.14
CA ASP A 202 -0.92 20.01 0.54
C ASP A 202 0.23 20.39 1.47
N THR A 203 0.37 19.59 2.51
CA THR A 203 1.54 19.57 3.34
C THR A 203 2.52 18.66 2.61
N ARG A 204 3.57 19.24 2.02
CA ARG A 204 4.77 18.51 1.55
C ARG A 204 5.51 17.71 2.65
N LYS A 205 4.86 17.50 3.79
CA LYS A 205 5.20 16.59 4.89
C LYS A 205 4.31 15.33 4.94
N ASN A 206 3.28 15.22 4.11
CA ASN A 206 2.36 14.08 4.04
C ASN A 206 2.25 13.58 2.58
N PRO A 207 3.03 12.56 2.18
CA PRO A 207 3.23 12.18 0.78
C PRO A 207 2.07 11.38 0.14
N LEU A 208 0.83 11.63 0.55
CA LEU A 208 -0.37 10.86 0.20
C LEU A 208 -1.46 11.69 -0.47
N ILE A 209 -1.23 12.99 -0.62
CA ILE A 209 -2.15 13.91 -1.27
C ILE A 209 -1.65 14.05 -2.70
N LEU A 210 -2.30 13.35 -3.61
CA LEU A 210 -2.10 13.55 -5.04
C LEU A 210 -2.95 14.76 -5.43
N ALA A 211 -2.34 15.94 -5.44
CA ALA A 211 -2.87 17.04 -6.23
C ALA A 211 -2.59 16.70 -7.71
N PRO A 212 -3.55 16.87 -8.63
CA PRO A 212 -3.26 16.74 -10.05
C PRO A 212 -2.17 17.77 -10.41
N GLU A 213 -1.00 17.29 -10.82
CA GLU A 213 0.00 18.17 -11.41
C GLU A 213 -0.64 18.85 -12.62
N ARG A 214 -0.56 20.19 -12.67
CA ARG A 214 -0.99 20.98 -13.81
C ARG A 214 -0.31 20.38 -15.06
N ALA A 215 -1.11 19.74 -15.91
CA ALA A 215 -0.68 19.39 -17.26
C ALA A 215 -0.38 20.71 -17.98
N VAL A 216 0.90 20.91 -18.29
CA VAL A 216 1.38 21.95 -19.22
C VAL A 216 1.53 21.29 -20.59
#